data_AF-A0A9P7L1J3-F1
#
_entry.id   AF-A0A9P7L1J3-F1
#
_cell.length_a   1.000
_cell.length_b   1.000
_cell.length_c   1.000
_cell.angle_alpha   90.00
_cell.angle_beta   90.00
_cell.angle_gamma   90.00
#
_symmetry.space_group_name_H-M   'P 1'
#
loop_
_entity.id
_entity.type
_entity.pdbx_description
1 polymer ?
#
loop_
_entity_poly.entity_id
_entity_poly.type
_entity_poly.pdbx_seq_one_letter_code
_entity_poly.pdbx_strand_id
1 'polypeptide(L)'
;MQGDLKVSGLERDTLKDQLEYALLPNGINQQEQFLPIGSLFSICNETAVLTELSRYFDNEQAKQYTRYVCDQSKPAKKIFTILALINRIELTPTFQDAGFFDQYLPLTKNTEGLELRSRCPQDQRSITLTTSPQNAKTIRDFDLKQWCVHIPSFEMDGDGSYEDFVLESGTIMPWESAGQNIITGGYGYVQKVKIHKDHHSSTKHKGFALKTILPAKERTRDVFKQELVAFRKVCPGPNLVELVSAFEISGKDQFMLLFPWAEGGSMNDLMNQSSKDLFTSLQLSPRDFVQWITSQCRGLVEALGAIHRVNVVPRMDEGTSSGQARSFGIHLDIKPANILYFSQETASHPLGVLKIADFGLTRFHSQSSRTRKSRGSAYRCSQQYRSPEHDIGYIISRKVDIWALGCIFSELFTWMLLRNEARERFRQARMQDALFSGDWDCIENGFENDIEDNFFQRHVEIIGCNRGTEVTRKAEAKIPGSNSSTYSNKISQAQIPRLKPSVSQVRKYRVI
;
A
#
# COMPACT_ATOMS: atom_id res chain seq x y z
N MET A 1 -11.47 53.88 -29.28
CA MET A 1 -11.03 53.14 -30.48
C MET A 1 -11.23 51.67 -30.22
N GLN A 2 -12.39 51.17 -30.64
CA GLN A 2 -12.66 49.73 -30.76
C GLN A 2 -11.81 49.18 -31.89
N GLY A 3 -11.11 48.09 -31.64
CA GLY A 3 -10.45 47.26 -32.64
C GLY A 3 -11.03 45.86 -32.55
N ASP A 4 -12.13 45.64 -33.27
CA ASP A 4 -12.65 44.32 -33.58
C ASP A 4 -11.65 43.58 -34.47
N LEU A 5 -10.83 42.73 -33.86
CA LEU A 5 -10.16 41.64 -34.59
C LEU A 5 -11.16 40.51 -34.73
N LYS A 6 -12.01 40.59 -35.76
CA LYS A 6 -12.67 39.42 -36.32
C LYS A 6 -11.58 38.46 -36.81
N VAL A 7 -11.28 37.45 -35.98
CA VAL A 7 -10.57 36.24 -36.43
C VAL A 7 -11.56 35.46 -37.30
N SER A 8 -11.55 35.78 -38.60
CA SER A 8 -12.23 35.02 -39.63
C SER A 8 -11.40 33.78 -39.95
N GLY A 9 -11.92 32.60 -39.63
CA GLY A 9 -11.39 31.32 -40.12
C GLY A 9 -10.80 30.39 -39.05
N LEU A 10 -11.59 29.99 -38.05
CA LEU A 10 -11.38 28.68 -37.43
C LEU A 10 -12.16 27.68 -38.27
N GLU A 11 -11.45 26.77 -38.92
CA GLU A 11 -12.04 25.53 -39.44
C GLU A 11 -12.90 24.91 -38.33
N ARG A 12 -14.10 24.41 -38.67
CA ARG A 12 -14.97 23.78 -37.66
C ARG A 12 -14.17 22.64 -37.01
N ASP A 13 -13.88 22.75 -35.70
CA ASP A 13 -13.20 21.70 -34.93
C ASP A 13 -13.82 20.34 -35.27
N THR A 14 -13.04 19.47 -35.93
CA THR A 14 -13.53 18.14 -36.30
C THR A 14 -13.71 17.31 -35.02
N LEU A 15 -14.53 16.24 -35.07
CA LEU A 15 -14.67 15.34 -33.93
C LEU A 15 -13.31 14.82 -33.45
N LYS A 16 -12.40 14.56 -34.40
CA LYS A 16 -11.03 14.15 -34.11
C LYS A 16 -10.26 15.22 -33.34
N ASP A 17 -10.30 16.47 -33.77
CA ASP A 17 -9.57 17.56 -33.10
C ASP A 17 -10.03 17.72 -31.64
N GLN A 18 -11.34 17.61 -31.41
CA GLN A 18 -11.91 17.65 -30.05
C GLN A 18 -11.41 16.48 -29.18
N LEU A 19 -11.34 15.28 -29.75
CA LEU A 19 -10.83 14.09 -29.05
C LEU A 19 -9.33 14.18 -28.78
N GLU A 20 -8.54 14.67 -29.74
CA GLU A 20 -7.10 14.85 -29.58
C GLU A 20 -6.78 15.95 -28.55
N TYR A 21 -7.55 17.03 -28.52
CA TYR A 21 -7.43 18.07 -27.51
C TYR A 21 -7.80 17.59 -26.10
N ALA A 22 -8.69 16.59 -26.00
CA ALA A 22 -9.13 16.00 -24.75
C ALA A 22 -8.17 14.92 -24.19
N LEU A 23 -7.15 14.51 -24.94
CA LEU A 23 -6.13 13.58 -24.45
C LEU A 23 -5.27 14.24 -23.36
N LEU A 24 -5.15 13.56 -22.22
CA LEU A 24 -4.33 14.01 -21.11
C LEU A 24 -3.03 13.20 -21.05
N PRO A 25 -1.88 13.83 -20.74
CA PRO A 25 -0.65 13.10 -20.47
C PRO A 25 -0.79 12.25 -19.21
N ASN A 26 -0.20 11.06 -19.21
CA ASN A 26 -0.15 10.21 -18.02
C ASN A 26 0.80 10.80 -16.97
N GLY A 27 0.33 10.84 -15.72
CA GLY A 27 1.04 11.46 -14.60
C GLY A 27 2.33 10.76 -14.17
N ILE A 28 2.53 9.48 -14.55
CA ILE A 28 3.77 8.73 -14.31
C ILE A 28 4.64 8.73 -15.57
N ASN A 29 4.07 8.40 -16.73
CA ASN A 29 4.79 8.33 -18.01
C ASN A 29 4.26 9.38 -18.99
N GLN A 30 4.91 10.54 -19.09
CA GLN A 30 4.44 11.65 -19.94
C GLN A 30 4.45 11.35 -21.45
N GLN A 31 5.07 10.26 -21.89
CA GLN A 31 5.00 9.80 -23.30
C GLN A 31 3.67 9.10 -23.61
N GLU A 32 2.97 8.61 -22.58
CA GLU A 32 1.65 8.02 -22.71
C GLU A 32 0.59 9.11 -22.53
N GLN A 33 -0.49 8.99 -23.30
CA GLN A 33 -1.68 9.82 -23.16
C GLN A 33 -2.91 8.94 -23.04
N PHE A 34 -3.92 9.44 -22.34
CA PHE A 34 -5.19 8.74 -22.20
C PHE A 34 -6.36 9.72 -22.36
N LEU A 35 -7.48 9.21 -22.88
CA LEU A 35 -8.72 9.96 -23.02
C LEU A 35 -9.63 9.64 -21.82
N PRO A 36 -9.92 10.63 -20.96
CA PRO A 36 -10.85 10.41 -19.86
C PRO A 36 -12.23 9.95 -20.33
N ILE A 37 -12.80 8.98 -19.64
CA ILE A 37 -14.09 8.39 -20.01
C ILE A 37 -15.24 9.42 -19.98
N GLY A 38 -15.21 10.39 -19.07
CA GLY A 38 -16.19 11.48 -19.04
C GLY A 38 -16.08 12.39 -20.26
N SER A 39 -14.85 12.75 -20.66
CA SER A 39 -14.60 13.50 -21.90
C SER A 39 -15.05 12.73 -23.13
N LEU A 40 -14.75 11.42 -23.21
CA LEU A 40 -15.20 10.55 -24.29
C LEU A 40 -16.72 10.58 -24.43
N PHE A 41 -17.46 10.37 -23.34
CA PHE A 41 -18.93 10.36 -23.39
C PHE A 41 -19.54 11.73 -23.69
N SER A 42 -18.90 12.81 -23.23
CA SER A 42 -19.34 14.18 -23.51
C SER A 42 -19.16 14.54 -24.99
N ILE A 43 -17.98 14.24 -25.55
CA ILE A 43 -17.62 14.53 -26.95
C ILE A 43 -18.39 13.59 -27.90
N CYS A 44 -18.38 12.28 -27.65
CA CYS A 44 -19.12 11.27 -28.41
C CYS A 44 -20.56 11.10 -27.88
N ASN A 45 -21.27 12.20 -27.72
CA ASN A 45 -22.71 12.19 -27.49
C ASN A 45 -23.48 11.82 -28.77
N GLU A 46 -24.76 11.47 -28.64
CA GLU A 46 -25.57 10.95 -29.76
C GLU A 46 -25.63 11.90 -30.95
N THR A 47 -25.76 13.20 -30.70
CA THR A 47 -25.79 14.25 -31.75
C THR A 47 -24.47 14.34 -32.50
N ALA A 48 -23.34 14.32 -31.78
CA ALA A 48 -22.01 14.37 -32.37
C ALA A 48 -21.72 13.12 -33.21
N VAL A 49 -22.07 11.93 -32.69
CA VAL A 49 -21.95 10.65 -33.38
C VAL A 49 -22.76 10.65 -34.69
N LEU A 50 -24.03 11.06 -34.63
CA LEU A 50 -24.89 11.15 -35.81
C LEU A 50 -24.34 12.14 -36.85
N THR A 51 -23.88 13.30 -36.40
CA THR A 51 -23.33 14.34 -37.28
C THR A 51 -22.10 13.84 -38.02
N GLU A 52 -21.19 13.14 -37.34
CA GLU A 52 -19.98 12.61 -37.96
C GLU A 52 -20.30 11.44 -38.91
N LEU A 53 -21.18 10.52 -38.52
CA LEU A 53 -21.60 9.39 -39.37
C LEU A 53 -22.33 9.86 -40.64
N SER A 54 -23.11 10.93 -40.56
CA SER A 54 -23.83 11.51 -41.71
C SER A 54 -22.91 12.06 -42.79
N ARG A 55 -21.59 12.20 -42.52
CA ARG A 55 -20.59 12.56 -43.54
C ARG A 55 -20.18 11.39 -44.43
N TYR A 56 -20.40 10.15 -43.96
CA TYR A 56 -19.93 8.93 -44.62
C TYR A 56 -21.08 8.05 -45.13
N PHE A 57 -22.27 8.17 -44.53
CA PHE A 57 -23.42 7.30 -44.78
C PHE A 57 -24.68 8.12 -45.09
N ASP A 58 -25.65 7.49 -45.75
CA ASP A 58 -26.98 8.09 -45.91
C ASP A 58 -27.70 8.26 -44.56
N ASN A 59 -28.80 9.02 -44.56
CA ASN A 59 -29.51 9.39 -43.34
C ASN A 59 -30.03 8.18 -42.54
N GLU A 60 -30.51 7.13 -43.21
CA GLU A 60 -31.06 5.96 -42.52
C GLU A 60 -29.95 5.07 -41.96
N GLN A 61 -28.88 4.88 -42.74
CA GLN A 61 -27.66 4.20 -42.29
C GLN A 61 -27.01 4.93 -41.10
N ALA A 62 -26.85 6.26 -41.17
CA ALA A 62 -26.25 7.06 -40.11
C ALA A 62 -27.05 6.97 -38.80
N LYS A 63 -28.39 6.96 -38.86
CA LYS A 63 -29.24 6.72 -37.68
C LYS A 63 -29.07 5.30 -37.14
N GLN A 64 -29.01 4.29 -38.00
CA GLN A 64 -28.79 2.90 -37.58
C GLN A 64 -27.45 2.74 -36.86
N TYR A 65 -26.36 3.27 -37.43
CA TYR A 65 -25.03 3.20 -36.84
C TYR A 65 -24.91 4.02 -35.56
N THR A 66 -25.59 5.16 -35.46
CA THR A 66 -25.70 5.93 -34.22
C THR A 66 -26.32 5.11 -33.09
N ARG A 67 -27.39 4.35 -33.37
CA ARG A 67 -28.02 3.47 -32.36
C ARG A 67 -27.09 2.37 -31.87
N TYR A 68 -26.28 1.80 -32.76
CA TYR A 68 -25.27 0.81 -32.39
C TYR A 68 -24.16 1.43 -31.51
N VAL A 69 -23.64 2.60 -31.90
CA VAL A 69 -22.58 3.29 -31.15
C VAL A 69 -23.08 3.71 -29.77
N CYS A 70 -24.29 4.28 -29.69
CA CYS A 70 -24.88 4.82 -28.47
C CYS A 70 -25.84 3.85 -27.75
N ASP A 71 -25.78 2.56 -28.03
CA ASP A 71 -26.62 1.56 -27.35
C ASP A 71 -26.40 1.63 -25.82
N GLN A 72 -27.50 1.61 -25.07
CA GLN A 72 -27.46 1.78 -23.61
C GLN A 72 -26.90 0.55 -22.87
N SER A 73 -27.03 -0.64 -23.47
CA SER A 73 -26.66 -1.91 -22.87
C SER A 73 -25.31 -2.44 -23.37
N LYS A 74 -25.03 -2.24 -24.66
CA LYS A 74 -23.84 -2.71 -25.36
C LYS A 74 -23.32 -1.58 -26.25
N PRO A 75 -22.75 -0.51 -25.68
CA PRO A 75 -22.21 0.57 -26.48
C PRO A 75 -20.98 0.13 -27.29
N ALA A 76 -20.77 0.80 -28.42
CA ALA A 76 -19.56 0.72 -29.23
C ALA A 76 -18.87 2.10 -29.32
N LYS A 77 -19.00 2.92 -28.27
CA LYS A 77 -18.49 4.30 -28.24
C LYS A 77 -16.97 4.34 -28.24
N LYS A 78 -16.28 3.52 -27.45
CA LYS A 78 -14.81 3.44 -27.45
C LYS A 78 -14.31 2.98 -28.82
N ILE A 79 -14.95 1.99 -29.44
CA ILE A 79 -14.62 1.57 -30.81
C ILE A 79 -14.78 2.74 -31.79
N PHE A 80 -15.92 3.43 -31.77
CA PHE A 80 -16.18 4.59 -32.62
C PHE A 80 -15.16 5.72 -32.39
N THR A 81 -14.79 6.00 -31.15
CA THR A 81 -13.76 6.98 -30.79
C THR A 81 -12.39 6.60 -31.37
N ILE A 82 -12.01 5.31 -31.32
CA ILE A 82 -10.76 4.84 -31.94
C ILE A 82 -10.81 5.07 -33.46
N LEU A 83 -11.93 4.71 -34.11
CA LEU A 83 -12.14 4.93 -35.55
C LEU A 83 -12.08 6.42 -35.93
N ALA A 84 -12.63 7.31 -35.10
CA ALA A 84 -12.53 8.75 -35.27
C ALA A 84 -11.08 9.23 -35.22
N LEU A 85 -10.33 8.81 -34.20
CA LEU A 85 -8.92 9.21 -34.00
C LEU A 85 -7.99 8.75 -35.12
N ILE A 86 -8.29 7.61 -35.75
CA ILE A 86 -7.49 7.08 -36.88
C ILE A 86 -8.05 7.50 -38.25
N ASN A 87 -9.09 8.35 -38.30
CA ASN A 87 -9.77 8.80 -39.53
C ASN A 87 -10.33 7.64 -40.39
N ARG A 88 -11.00 6.66 -39.76
CA ARG A 88 -11.58 5.49 -40.43
C ARG A 88 -13.04 5.25 -40.00
N ILE A 89 -13.84 6.30 -39.87
CA ILE A 89 -15.26 6.22 -39.45
C ILE A 89 -16.08 5.33 -40.37
N GLU A 90 -15.73 5.25 -41.65
CA GLU A 90 -16.39 4.39 -42.64
C GLU A 90 -16.32 2.90 -42.31
N LEU A 91 -15.45 2.48 -41.36
CA LEU A 91 -15.37 1.10 -40.87
C LEU A 91 -16.35 0.78 -39.74
N THR A 92 -17.15 1.74 -39.26
CA THR A 92 -18.18 1.50 -38.22
C THR A 92 -19.08 0.29 -38.54
N PRO A 93 -19.60 0.12 -39.78
CA PRO A 93 -20.43 -1.04 -40.12
C PRO A 93 -19.66 -2.36 -40.00
N THR A 94 -18.38 -2.38 -40.36
CA THR A 94 -17.54 -3.59 -40.26
C THR A 94 -17.44 -4.10 -38.82
N PHE A 95 -17.36 -3.21 -37.83
CA PHE A 95 -17.37 -3.61 -36.41
C PHE A 95 -18.74 -4.06 -35.94
N GLN A 96 -19.81 -3.41 -36.40
CA GLN A 96 -21.18 -3.81 -36.10
C GLN A 96 -21.51 -5.19 -36.66
N ASP A 97 -21.19 -5.43 -37.94
CA ASP A 97 -21.45 -6.70 -38.64
C ASP A 97 -20.67 -7.86 -38.02
N ALA A 98 -19.44 -7.58 -37.54
CA ALA A 98 -18.64 -8.54 -36.78
C ALA A 98 -19.10 -8.71 -35.33
N GLY A 99 -20.10 -7.96 -34.86
CA GLY A 99 -20.66 -8.05 -33.52
C GLY A 99 -19.71 -7.62 -32.41
N PHE A 100 -18.80 -6.68 -32.68
CA PHE A 100 -17.93 -6.09 -31.68
C PHE A 100 -18.64 -4.96 -30.92
N PHE A 101 -18.25 -4.76 -29.68
CA PHE A 101 -18.76 -3.75 -28.75
C PHE A 101 -17.62 -3.38 -27.80
N ASP A 102 -17.77 -2.31 -27.02
CA ASP A 102 -16.68 -1.81 -26.17
C ASP A 102 -16.18 -2.84 -25.14
N GLN A 103 -17.04 -3.77 -24.73
CA GLN A 103 -16.70 -4.87 -23.80
C GLN A 103 -15.70 -5.89 -24.36
N TYR A 104 -15.47 -5.89 -25.69
CA TYR A 104 -14.52 -6.80 -26.35
C TYR A 104 -13.14 -6.18 -26.52
N LEU A 105 -12.99 -4.88 -26.23
CA LEU A 105 -11.69 -4.25 -26.18
C LEU A 105 -10.91 -4.74 -24.93
N PRO A 106 -9.57 -4.83 -25.00
CA PRO A 106 -8.75 -4.58 -26.19
C PRO A 106 -8.78 -5.74 -27.20
N LEU A 107 -8.73 -5.43 -28.50
CA LEU A 107 -8.58 -6.43 -29.56
C LEU A 107 -7.09 -6.78 -29.73
N THR A 108 -6.82 -7.91 -30.37
CA THR A 108 -5.45 -8.31 -30.74
C THR A 108 -5.31 -8.46 -32.25
N LYS A 109 -4.12 -8.16 -32.77
CA LYS A 109 -3.82 -8.38 -34.18
C LYS A 109 -3.27 -9.79 -34.41
N ASN A 110 -3.52 -10.35 -35.59
CA ASN A 110 -2.84 -11.56 -36.04
C ASN A 110 -1.34 -11.32 -36.30
N THR A 111 -0.57 -12.39 -36.48
CA THR A 111 0.88 -12.35 -36.78
C THR A 111 1.22 -11.53 -38.02
N GLU A 112 0.32 -11.50 -38.99
CA GLU A 112 0.49 -10.77 -40.26
C GLU A 112 0.06 -9.29 -40.17
N GLY A 113 -0.61 -8.88 -39.08
CA GLY A 113 -1.16 -7.54 -38.91
C GLY A 113 -2.30 -7.18 -39.89
N LEU A 114 -3.04 -8.18 -40.37
CA LEU A 114 -4.13 -8.04 -41.34
C LEU A 114 -5.53 -8.23 -40.74
N GLU A 115 -5.60 -8.73 -39.51
CA GLU A 115 -6.84 -9.08 -38.83
C GLU A 115 -6.83 -8.55 -37.39
N LEU A 116 -7.95 -7.98 -36.95
CA LEU A 116 -8.26 -7.75 -35.53
C LEU A 116 -9.19 -8.85 -35.04
N ARG A 117 -8.86 -9.49 -33.92
CA ARG A 117 -9.66 -10.59 -33.34
C ARG A 117 -9.95 -10.36 -31.87
N SER A 118 -11.01 -11.00 -31.39
CA SER A 118 -11.27 -11.10 -29.96
C SER A 118 -10.10 -11.79 -29.26
N ARG A 119 -9.79 -11.35 -28.04
CA ARG A 119 -8.75 -11.98 -27.21
C ARG A 119 -9.28 -13.17 -26.41
N CYS A 120 -10.60 -13.29 -26.28
CA CYS A 120 -11.19 -14.41 -25.55
C CYS A 120 -10.99 -15.71 -26.37
N PRO A 121 -10.33 -16.75 -25.85
CA PRO A 121 -10.05 -17.98 -26.61
C PRO A 121 -11.30 -18.69 -27.15
N GLN A 122 -12.45 -18.47 -26.50
CA GLN A 122 -13.75 -19.05 -26.89
C GLN A 122 -14.51 -18.19 -27.91
N ASP A 123 -14.03 -16.97 -28.18
CA ASP A 123 -14.67 -16.03 -29.08
C ASP A 123 -13.93 -15.98 -30.42
N GLN A 124 -14.61 -16.40 -31.48
CA GLN A 124 -14.03 -16.49 -32.83
C GLN A 124 -14.24 -15.23 -33.67
N ARG A 125 -14.80 -14.16 -33.08
CA ARG A 125 -15.01 -12.91 -33.82
C ARG A 125 -13.69 -12.33 -34.31
N SER A 126 -13.68 -11.94 -35.57
CA SER A 126 -12.59 -11.20 -36.17
C SER A 126 -13.05 -10.28 -37.29
N ILE A 127 -12.23 -9.26 -37.54
CA ILE A 127 -12.34 -8.32 -38.63
C ILE A 127 -11.10 -8.50 -39.49
N THR A 128 -11.29 -9.03 -40.70
CA THR A 128 -10.26 -9.04 -41.72
C THR A 128 -10.46 -7.84 -42.62
N LEU A 129 -9.49 -6.92 -42.64
CA LEU A 129 -9.44 -5.88 -43.66
C LEU A 129 -8.62 -6.43 -44.83
N THR A 130 -9.00 -6.11 -46.08
CA THR A 130 -8.35 -6.67 -47.29
C THR A 130 -6.83 -6.42 -47.31
N THR A 131 -6.08 -7.19 -48.10
CA THR A 131 -4.59 -7.17 -48.21
C THR A 131 -3.97 -5.87 -48.73
N SER A 132 -4.72 -4.76 -48.80
CA SER A 132 -4.15 -3.47 -49.19
C SER A 132 -3.22 -2.92 -48.09
N PRO A 133 -2.11 -2.25 -48.46
CA PRO A 133 -1.21 -1.62 -47.49
C PRO A 133 -1.92 -0.61 -46.56
N GLN A 134 -2.96 0.06 -47.07
CA GLN A 134 -3.76 1.04 -46.32
C GLN A 134 -4.56 0.37 -45.19
N ASN A 135 -5.08 -0.83 -45.43
CA ASN A 135 -5.84 -1.58 -44.44
C ASN A 135 -4.94 -2.19 -43.36
N ALA A 136 -3.75 -2.69 -43.74
CA ALA A 136 -2.75 -3.12 -42.77
C ALA A 136 -2.30 -1.94 -41.87
N LYS A 137 -2.19 -0.73 -42.42
CA LYS A 137 -1.94 0.48 -41.64
C LYS A 137 -3.07 0.73 -40.63
N THR A 138 -4.33 0.61 -41.04
CA THR A 138 -5.47 0.80 -40.15
C THR A 138 -5.54 -0.22 -39.01
N ILE A 139 -5.23 -1.49 -39.25
CA ILE A 139 -5.12 -2.50 -38.17
C ILE A 139 -4.06 -2.07 -37.15
N ARG A 140 -2.88 -1.62 -37.61
CA ARG A 140 -1.82 -1.12 -36.72
C ARG A 140 -2.23 0.13 -35.96
N ASP A 141 -2.83 1.10 -36.64
CA ASP A 141 -3.24 2.37 -36.02
C ASP A 141 -4.35 2.13 -34.98
N PHE A 142 -5.29 1.22 -35.25
CA PHE A 142 -6.29 0.78 -34.27
C PHE A 142 -5.65 0.09 -33.07
N ASP A 143 -4.75 -0.87 -33.32
CA ASP A 143 -4.04 -1.62 -32.28
C ASP A 143 -3.24 -0.72 -31.33
N LEU A 144 -2.67 0.38 -31.85
CA LEU A 144 -1.97 1.38 -31.06
C LEU A 144 -2.93 2.34 -30.35
N LYS A 145 -3.96 2.83 -31.05
CA LYS A 145 -4.84 3.88 -30.55
C LYS A 145 -5.84 3.37 -29.52
N GLN A 146 -6.19 2.09 -29.52
CA GLN A 146 -7.10 1.51 -28.52
C GLN A 146 -6.61 1.74 -27.09
N TRP A 147 -5.29 1.76 -26.84
CA TRP A 147 -4.73 1.87 -25.49
C TRP A 147 -4.93 3.23 -24.85
N CYS A 148 -5.06 4.31 -25.63
CA CYS A 148 -5.37 5.64 -25.10
C CYS A 148 -6.87 5.88 -24.92
N VAL A 149 -7.74 4.96 -25.38
CA VAL A 149 -9.21 5.08 -25.32
C VAL A 149 -9.81 4.05 -24.36
N HIS A 150 -9.32 2.81 -24.39
CA HIS A 150 -9.74 1.72 -23.52
C HIS A 150 -8.99 1.80 -22.18
N ILE A 151 -9.39 2.79 -21.38
CA ILE A 151 -8.81 3.07 -20.07
C ILE A 151 -9.65 2.39 -18.97
N PRO A 152 -9.03 1.72 -17.99
CA PRO A 152 -9.73 1.06 -16.90
C PRO A 152 -10.41 2.08 -15.98
N SER A 153 -11.48 1.65 -15.30
CA SER A 153 -12.17 2.42 -14.26
C SER A 153 -12.33 1.54 -13.01
N PHE A 154 -12.27 2.14 -11.83
CA PHE A 154 -12.21 1.42 -10.55
C PHE A 154 -13.39 1.74 -9.64
N GLU A 155 -14.16 0.72 -9.27
CA GLU A 155 -15.15 0.84 -8.19
C GLU A 155 -14.44 0.63 -6.85
N MET A 156 -14.36 1.70 -6.04
CA MET A 156 -13.53 1.72 -4.83
C MET A 156 -14.31 1.71 -3.52
N ASP A 157 -15.60 2.06 -3.55
CA ASP A 157 -16.45 2.18 -2.36
C ASP A 157 -17.36 0.93 -2.15
N GLY A 158 -16.98 -0.22 -2.73
CA GLY A 158 -17.70 -1.50 -2.66
C GLY A 158 -17.62 -2.23 -1.30
N ASP A 159 -18.18 -3.44 -1.24
CA ASP A 159 -18.42 -4.27 -0.04
C ASP A 159 -17.15 -4.87 0.64
N GLY A 160 -15.98 -4.28 0.39
CA GLY A 160 -14.70 -4.74 0.92
C GLY A 160 -14.08 -5.88 0.13
N SER A 161 -14.68 -6.31 -0.98
CA SER A 161 -13.99 -7.08 -2.01
C SER A 161 -13.26 -6.12 -2.96
N TYR A 162 -11.94 -6.19 -3.00
CA TYR A 162 -11.16 -5.51 -4.03
C TYR A 162 -10.94 -6.47 -5.21
N GLU A 163 -10.98 -5.95 -6.44
CA GLU A 163 -10.77 -6.76 -7.64
C GLU A 163 -9.28 -7.00 -7.92
N ASP A 164 -8.93 -8.24 -8.28
CA ASP A 164 -7.62 -8.57 -8.85
C ASP A 164 -7.67 -8.31 -10.36
N PHE A 165 -7.09 -7.19 -10.80
CA PHE A 165 -7.03 -6.89 -12.23
C PHE A 165 -5.78 -7.52 -12.85
N VAL A 166 -5.98 -8.44 -13.78
CA VAL A 166 -4.94 -8.85 -14.71
C VAL A 166 -5.09 -8.01 -15.97
N LEU A 167 -4.23 -7.00 -16.10
CA LEU A 167 -4.23 -6.04 -17.20
C LEU A 167 -3.21 -6.43 -18.26
N GLU A 168 -3.43 -5.96 -19.47
CA GLU A 168 -2.56 -6.22 -20.61
C GLU A 168 -1.37 -5.26 -20.64
N SER A 169 -0.26 -5.68 -21.24
CA SER A 169 0.99 -4.90 -21.29
C SER A 169 0.83 -3.49 -21.89
N GLY A 170 -0.10 -3.33 -22.84
CA GLY A 170 -0.41 -2.05 -23.48
C GLY A 170 -1.32 -1.13 -22.66
N THR A 171 -1.88 -1.60 -21.54
CA THR A 171 -2.86 -0.83 -20.76
C THR A 171 -2.23 0.45 -20.20
N ILE A 172 -2.86 1.59 -20.52
CA ILE A 172 -2.51 2.88 -19.93
C ILE A 172 -3.42 3.10 -18.73
N MET A 173 -2.82 3.34 -17.56
CA MET A 173 -3.57 3.61 -16.34
C MET A 173 -4.00 5.09 -16.28
N PRO A 174 -5.16 5.42 -15.68
CA PRO A 174 -5.69 6.79 -15.62
C PRO A 174 -5.00 7.65 -14.53
N TRP A 175 -3.67 7.68 -14.51
CA TRP A 175 -2.91 8.52 -13.58
C TRP A 175 -2.97 9.97 -14.02
N GLU A 176 -3.71 10.81 -13.29
CA GLU A 176 -3.79 12.25 -13.54
C GLU A 176 -2.49 12.95 -13.10
N SER A 177 -1.88 12.50 -12.00
CA SER A 177 -0.59 13.00 -11.54
C SER A 177 0.12 11.96 -10.67
N ALA A 178 1.43 12.09 -10.56
CA ALA A 178 2.24 11.31 -9.64
C ALA A 178 3.18 12.22 -8.85
N GLY A 179 3.36 11.91 -7.57
CA GLY A 179 4.28 12.62 -6.68
C GLY A 179 5.74 12.31 -7.02
N GLN A 180 6.61 13.30 -6.88
CA GLN A 180 8.05 13.15 -7.12
C GLN A 180 8.74 12.34 -6.02
N ASN A 181 8.19 12.35 -4.81
CA ASN A 181 8.73 11.62 -3.68
C ASN A 181 8.38 10.14 -3.79
N ILE A 182 9.38 9.34 -4.17
CA ILE A 182 9.29 7.88 -4.24
C ILE A 182 9.90 7.29 -2.97
N ILE A 183 9.11 6.53 -2.23
CA ILE A 183 9.56 5.84 -1.02
C ILE A 183 10.02 4.44 -1.43
N THR A 184 11.30 4.14 -1.29
CA THR A 184 11.87 2.83 -1.64
C THR A 184 11.83 1.88 -0.45
N GLY A 185 11.46 0.63 -0.70
CA GLY A 185 11.46 -0.47 0.26
C GLY A 185 12.27 -1.66 -0.26
N GLY A 186 12.41 -2.71 0.56
CA GLY A 186 13.25 -3.86 0.22
C GLY A 186 12.79 -4.67 -1.00
N TYR A 187 11.52 -4.55 -1.42
CA TYR A 187 10.91 -5.34 -2.49
C TYR A 187 10.26 -4.48 -3.59
N GLY A 188 10.40 -3.16 -3.52
CA GLY A 188 9.66 -2.26 -4.39
C GLY A 188 9.74 -0.81 -3.99
N TYR A 189 8.82 -0.01 -4.51
CA TYR A 189 8.69 1.40 -4.13
C TYR A 189 7.22 1.79 -4.02
N VAL A 190 6.97 2.86 -3.28
CA VAL A 190 5.65 3.47 -3.12
C VAL A 190 5.71 4.89 -3.67
N GLN A 191 4.74 5.25 -4.51
CA GLN A 191 4.59 6.59 -5.06
C GLN A 191 3.17 7.10 -4.81
N LYS A 192 3.04 8.39 -4.48
CA LYS A 192 1.73 9.03 -4.43
C LYS A 192 1.19 9.18 -5.85
N VAL A 193 -0.03 8.76 -6.11
CA VAL A 193 -0.71 8.95 -7.39
C VAL A 193 -2.09 9.58 -7.17
N LYS A 194 -2.55 10.32 -8.18
CA LYS A 194 -3.95 10.74 -8.30
C LYS A 194 -4.55 10.06 -9.51
N ILE A 195 -5.69 9.40 -9.31
CA ILE A 195 -6.45 8.79 -10.40
C ILE A 195 -7.40 9.85 -10.95
N HIS A 196 -7.54 9.91 -12.28
CA HIS A 196 -8.49 10.84 -12.89
C HIS A 196 -9.91 10.57 -12.36
N LYS A 197 -10.61 11.63 -11.95
CA LYS A 197 -11.92 11.55 -11.26
C LYS A 197 -12.99 10.74 -12.01
N ASP A 198 -12.95 10.73 -13.34
CA ASP A 198 -13.92 10.00 -14.16
C ASP A 198 -13.65 8.48 -14.18
N HIS A 199 -12.51 8.03 -13.65
CA HIS A 199 -12.07 6.64 -13.67
C HIS A 199 -12.08 5.97 -12.30
N HIS A 200 -12.67 6.59 -11.27
CA HIS A 200 -12.86 5.92 -9.99
C HIS A 200 -14.13 6.40 -9.28
N SER A 201 -14.72 5.54 -8.46
CA SER A 201 -15.91 5.89 -7.66
C SER A 201 -15.57 6.44 -6.26
N SER A 202 -14.29 6.42 -5.84
CA SER A 202 -13.89 6.81 -4.48
C SER A 202 -14.36 8.22 -4.10
N THR A 203 -15.17 8.28 -3.05
CA THR A 203 -15.62 9.53 -2.41
C THR A 203 -14.78 9.91 -1.19
N LYS A 204 -14.04 8.95 -0.61
CA LYS A 204 -13.32 9.11 0.66
C LYS A 204 -11.91 9.67 0.47
N HIS A 205 -11.20 9.23 -0.57
CA HIS A 205 -9.77 9.46 -0.71
C HIS A 205 -9.47 10.39 -1.89
N LYS A 206 -8.64 11.42 -1.66
CA LYS A 206 -8.23 12.41 -2.69
C LYS A 206 -6.95 12.01 -3.43
N GLY A 207 -6.23 11.02 -2.92
CA GLY A 207 -4.98 10.52 -3.48
C GLY A 207 -4.68 9.14 -2.94
N PHE A 208 -3.82 8.43 -3.66
CA PHE A 208 -3.53 7.03 -3.40
C PHE A 208 -2.03 6.79 -3.29
N ALA A 209 -1.65 5.77 -2.54
CA ALA A 209 -0.31 5.21 -2.53
C ALA A 209 -0.27 4.00 -3.47
N LEU A 210 0.51 4.11 -4.55
CA LEU A 210 0.76 3.02 -5.48
C LEU A 210 2.07 2.33 -5.09
N LYS A 211 1.99 1.11 -4.56
CA LYS A 211 3.15 0.26 -4.27
C LYS A 211 3.45 -0.61 -5.46
N THR A 212 4.57 -0.37 -6.13
CA THR A 212 5.06 -1.18 -7.24
C THR A 212 6.11 -2.16 -6.71
N ILE A 213 5.88 -3.45 -6.92
CA ILE A 213 6.82 -4.51 -6.54
C ILE A 213 7.81 -4.68 -7.68
N LEU A 214 9.10 -4.53 -7.38
CA LEU A 214 10.15 -4.61 -8.39
C LEU A 214 10.52 -6.07 -8.70
N PRO A 215 10.90 -6.38 -9.96
CA PRO A 215 11.42 -7.68 -10.34
C PRO A 215 12.74 -7.95 -9.59
N ALA A 216 12.72 -8.89 -8.66
CA ALA A 216 13.89 -9.38 -7.95
C ALA A 216 13.93 -10.89 -8.10
N LYS A 217 14.82 -11.38 -8.99
CA LYS A 217 15.23 -12.79 -9.15
C LYS A 217 14.10 -13.81 -8.92
N GLU A 218 13.34 -14.13 -9.97
CA GLU A 218 12.40 -15.27 -10.08
C GLU A 218 11.25 -15.38 -9.04
N ARG A 219 11.14 -14.47 -8.05
CA ARG A 219 10.16 -14.61 -6.95
C ARG A 219 9.19 -13.43 -6.77
N THR A 220 9.20 -12.45 -7.66
CA THR A 220 8.36 -11.23 -7.53
C THR A 220 6.87 -11.54 -7.49
N ARG A 221 6.40 -12.48 -8.32
CA ARG A 221 5.00 -12.92 -8.31
C ARG A 221 4.60 -13.57 -6.99
N ASP A 222 5.51 -14.32 -6.36
CA ASP A 222 5.28 -14.94 -5.07
C ASP A 222 5.22 -13.89 -3.95
N VAL A 223 6.07 -12.87 -4.00
CA VAL A 223 6.04 -11.74 -3.06
C VAL A 223 4.72 -10.98 -3.17
N PHE A 224 4.28 -10.67 -4.40
CA PHE A 224 2.98 -10.06 -4.66
C PHE A 224 1.83 -10.89 -4.11
N LYS A 225 1.76 -12.18 -4.50
CA LYS A 225 0.71 -13.10 -4.03
C LYS A 225 0.71 -13.24 -2.51
N GLN A 226 1.88 -13.27 -1.89
CA GLN A 226 2.03 -13.35 -0.44
C GLN A 226 1.43 -12.13 0.26
N GLU A 227 1.77 -10.92 -0.19
CA GLU A 227 1.22 -9.69 0.38
C GLU A 227 -0.29 -9.58 0.14
N LEU A 228 -0.74 -9.93 -1.08
CA LEU A 228 -2.15 -9.97 -1.44
C LEU A 228 -2.96 -10.92 -0.57
N VAL A 229 -2.48 -12.16 -0.37
CA VAL A 229 -3.13 -13.16 0.48
C VAL A 229 -3.21 -12.69 1.93
N ALA A 230 -2.28 -11.85 2.40
CA ALA A 230 -2.35 -11.29 3.73
C ALA A 230 -3.54 -10.36 3.91
N PHE A 231 -3.76 -9.43 2.97
CA PHE A 231 -4.93 -8.56 2.99
C PHE A 231 -6.25 -9.34 2.88
N ARG A 232 -6.29 -10.45 2.12
CA ARG A 232 -7.49 -11.33 2.04
C ARG A 232 -7.85 -12.02 3.34
N LYS A 233 -6.86 -12.31 4.17
CA LYS A 233 -7.02 -13.13 5.37
C LYS A 233 -7.30 -12.32 6.62
N VAL A 234 -6.93 -11.04 6.62
CA VAL A 234 -7.05 -10.16 7.78
C VAL A 234 -8.37 -9.42 7.69
N CYS A 235 -9.15 -9.46 8.78
CA CYS A 235 -10.38 -8.69 8.85
C CYS A 235 -10.07 -7.18 8.79
N PRO A 236 -10.75 -6.41 7.93
CA PRO A 236 -10.60 -4.96 7.89
C PRO A 236 -10.92 -4.30 9.24
N GLY A 237 -10.31 -3.15 9.51
CA GLY A 237 -10.54 -2.39 10.73
C GLY A 237 -9.98 -0.97 10.66
N PRO A 238 -10.38 -0.07 11.57
CA PRO A 238 -10.06 1.35 11.49
C PRO A 238 -8.56 1.65 11.60
N ASN A 239 -7.80 0.79 12.30
CA ASN A 239 -6.35 0.93 12.50
C ASN A 239 -5.54 -0.05 11.63
N LEU A 240 -6.13 -0.56 10.54
CA LEU A 240 -5.44 -1.33 9.51
C LEU A 240 -5.60 -0.60 8.18
N VAL A 241 -4.51 -0.50 7.41
CA VAL A 241 -4.59 0.03 6.06
C VAL A 241 -5.45 -0.90 5.21
N GLU A 242 -6.41 -0.33 4.49
CA GLU A 242 -7.22 -1.06 3.53
C GLU A 242 -6.51 -1.14 2.18
N LEU A 243 -6.57 -2.31 1.54
CA LEU A 243 -6.15 -2.49 0.16
C LEU A 243 -7.33 -2.10 -0.74
N VAL A 244 -7.13 -1.09 -1.60
CA VAL A 244 -8.18 -0.60 -2.50
C VAL A 244 -8.27 -1.46 -3.75
N SER A 245 -7.11 -1.79 -4.34
CA SER A 245 -7.05 -2.63 -5.53
C SER A 245 -5.66 -3.23 -5.74
N ALA A 246 -5.58 -4.30 -6.52
CA ALA A 246 -4.34 -4.97 -6.89
C ALA A 246 -4.29 -5.18 -8.41
N PHE A 247 -3.14 -4.89 -9.01
CA PHE A 247 -2.94 -4.95 -10.46
C PHE A 247 -1.76 -5.86 -10.81
N GLU A 248 -1.96 -6.74 -11.78
CA GLU A 248 -0.94 -7.52 -12.48
C GLU A 248 -0.94 -7.09 -13.95
N ILE A 249 0.12 -6.43 -14.42
CA ILE A 249 0.27 -6.12 -15.85
C ILE A 249 1.01 -7.27 -16.53
N SER A 250 0.25 -8.12 -17.21
CA SER A 250 0.74 -9.27 -17.97
C SER A 250 1.74 -8.84 -19.04
N GLY A 251 2.82 -9.59 -19.21
CA GLY A 251 3.87 -9.33 -20.20
C GLY A 251 4.89 -8.27 -19.80
N LYS A 252 4.64 -7.47 -18.75
CA LYS A 252 5.64 -6.57 -18.13
C LYS A 252 6.16 -7.08 -16.78
N ASP A 253 5.57 -8.15 -16.24
CA ASP A 253 5.82 -8.66 -14.88
C ASP A 253 5.77 -7.56 -13.81
N GLN A 254 4.85 -6.60 -13.98
CA GLN A 254 4.64 -5.50 -13.06
C GLN A 254 3.46 -5.81 -12.14
N PHE A 255 3.73 -5.79 -10.84
CA PHE A 255 2.76 -6.08 -9.80
C PHE A 255 2.60 -4.85 -8.90
N MET A 256 1.37 -4.40 -8.73
CA MET A 256 1.06 -3.17 -8.03
C MET A 256 -0.06 -3.36 -7.02
N LEU A 257 0.04 -2.68 -5.88
CA LEU A 257 -0.98 -2.61 -4.85
C LEU A 257 -1.34 -1.14 -4.62
N LEU A 258 -2.64 -0.85 -4.53
CA LEU A 258 -3.16 0.50 -4.39
C LEU A 258 -3.80 0.67 -3.00
N PHE A 259 -3.35 1.68 -2.28
CA PHE A 259 -3.81 2.00 -0.94
C PHE A 259 -4.27 3.46 -0.86
N PRO A 260 -5.06 3.86 0.14
CA PRO A 260 -5.27 5.26 0.45
C PRO A 260 -3.94 5.94 0.79
N TRP A 261 -3.76 7.19 0.38
CA TRP A 261 -2.57 7.96 0.74
C TRP A 261 -2.67 8.46 2.19
N ALA A 262 -1.65 8.24 3.01
CA ALA A 262 -1.57 8.78 4.36
C ALA A 262 -0.95 10.18 4.35
N GLU A 263 -1.77 11.23 4.53
CA GLU A 263 -1.30 12.63 4.43
C GLU A 263 -0.28 13.02 5.49
N GLY A 264 -0.36 12.39 6.67
CA GLY A 264 0.56 12.61 7.78
C GLY A 264 1.87 11.83 7.69
N GLY A 265 2.06 11.03 6.63
CA GLY A 265 3.23 10.17 6.47
C GLY A 265 3.21 8.97 7.40
N SER A 266 4.38 8.53 7.84
CA SER A 266 4.53 7.47 8.84
C SER A 266 4.42 8.01 10.26
N MET A 267 4.27 7.11 11.24
CA MET A 267 4.34 7.45 12.66
C MET A 267 5.71 8.02 13.04
N ASN A 268 6.75 7.68 12.28
CA ASN A 268 8.06 8.28 12.43
C ASN A 268 8.02 9.78 12.09
N ASP A 269 7.35 10.14 11.00
CA ASP A 269 7.16 11.54 10.56
C ASP A 269 6.29 12.33 11.54
N LEU A 270 5.24 11.70 12.06
CA LEU A 270 4.42 12.26 13.15
C LEU A 270 5.29 12.59 14.37
N MET A 271 6.05 11.61 14.86
CA MET A 271 6.84 11.77 16.09
C MET A 271 8.09 12.65 15.90
N ASN A 272 8.47 13.00 14.67
CA ASN A 272 9.50 14.00 14.41
C ASN A 272 9.00 15.43 14.65
N GLN A 273 7.68 15.62 14.72
CA GLN A 273 7.05 16.90 15.03
C GLN A 273 6.95 17.10 16.55
N SER A 274 6.66 18.34 16.97
CA SER A 274 6.42 18.67 18.37
C SER A 274 5.04 18.18 18.81
N SER A 275 5.01 17.28 19.80
CA SER A 275 3.76 16.75 20.38
C SER A 275 2.84 17.84 20.91
N LYS A 276 3.39 18.91 21.49
CA LYS A 276 2.65 20.06 22.00
C LYS A 276 1.95 20.84 20.88
N ASP A 277 2.66 21.07 19.78
CA ASP A 277 2.17 21.94 18.71
C ASP A 277 1.04 21.25 17.95
N LEU A 278 1.08 19.92 17.85
CA LEU A 278 0.06 19.12 17.19
C LEU A 278 -1.35 19.39 17.77
N PHE A 279 -1.55 19.21 19.08
CA PHE A 279 -2.86 19.41 19.69
C PHE A 279 -3.20 20.90 19.90
N THR A 280 -2.18 21.76 20.12
CA THR A 280 -2.40 23.20 20.31
C THR A 280 -2.89 23.86 19.01
N SER A 281 -2.39 23.41 17.86
CA SER A 281 -2.81 23.93 16.54
C SER A 281 -4.29 23.72 16.24
N LEU A 282 -4.89 22.67 16.83
CA LEU A 282 -6.31 22.34 16.72
C LEU A 282 -7.14 22.82 17.91
N GLN A 283 -6.57 23.66 18.78
CA GLN A 283 -7.21 24.18 20.00
C GLN A 283 -7.70 23.07 20.95
N LEU A 284 -7.03 21.93 20.95
CA LEU A 284 -7.35 20.80 21.83
C LEU A 284 -6.64 20.94 23.17
N SER A 285 -7.18 20.31 24.22
CA SER A 285 -6.52 20.25 25.52
C SER A 285 -5.47 19.13 25.57
N PRO A 286 -4.49 19.21 26.50
CA PRO A 286 -3.58 18.08 26.76
C PRO A 286 -4.33 16.78 27.10
N ARG A 287 -5.51 16.88 27.74
CA ARG A 287 -6.35 15.72 28.06
C ARG A 287 -6.86 15.04 26.80
N ASP A 288 -7.33 15.82 25.82
CA ASP A 288 -7.83 15.29 24.55
C ASP A 288 -6.70 14.61 23.77
N PHE A 289 -5.49 15.18 23.82
CA PHE A 289 -4.31 14.58 23.22
C PHE A 289 -3.94 13.23 23.86
N VAL A 290 -3.95 13.13 25.19
CA VAL A 290 -3.71 11.84 25.88
C VAL A 290 -4.81 10.83 25.56
N GLN A 291 -6.07 11.26 25.49
CA GLN A 291 -7.18 10.39 25.08
C GLN A 291 -7.00 9.89 23.65
N TRP A 292 -6.56 10.76 22.73
CA TRP A 292 -6.24 10.37 21.37
C TRP A 292 -5.12 9.33 21.32
N ILE A 293 -3.98 9.58 21.98
CA ILE A 293 -2.86 8.62 22.05
C ILE A 293 -3.33 7.27 22.60
N THR A 294 -4.08 7.26 23.70
CA THR A 294 -4.59 6.03 24.32
C THR A 294 -5.54 5.28 23.37
N SER A 295 -6.38 6.00 22.63
CA SER A 295 -7.29 5.43 21.63
C SER A 295 -6.53 4.83 20.45
N GLN A 296 -5.47 5.50 19.96
CA GLN A 296 -4.61 4.95 18.92
C GLN A 296 -3.88 3.70 19.40
N CYS A 297 -3.33 3.68 20.62
CA CYS A 297 -2.68 2.48 21.18
C CYS A 297 -3.65 1.31 21.24
N ARG A 298 -4.88 1.53 21.71
CA ARG A 298 -5.92 0.50 21.72
C ARG A 298 -6.23 -0.01 20.32
N GLY A 299 -6.44 0.90 19.36
CA GLY A 299 -6.72 0.56 17.97
C GLY A 299 -5.62 -0.26 17.32
N LEU A 300 -4.34 0.08 17.56
CA LEU A 300 -3.19 -0.68 17.08
C LEU A 300 -3.11 -2.10 17.69
N VAL A 301 -3.47 -2.26 18.97
CA VAL A 301 -3.56 -3.58 19.61
C VAL A 301 -4.69 -4.41 19.01
N GLU A 302 -5.86 -3.80 18.75
CA GLU A 302 -7.00 -4.47 18.13
C GLU A 302 -6.68 -4.89 16.68
N ALA A 303 -6.05 -4.00 15.91
CA ALA A 303 -5.54 -4.25 14.56
C ALA A 303 -4.54 -5.41 14.52
N LEU A 304 -3.54 -5.42 15.42
CA LEU A 304 -2.59 -6.53 15.52
C LEU A 304 -3.29 -7.83 15.94
N GLY A 305 -4.29 -7.73 16.82
CA GLY A 305 -5.15 -8.84 17.20
C GLY A 305 -5.89 -9.46 16.02
N ALA A 306 -6.38 -8.65 15.08
CA ALA A 306 -7.02 -9.12 13.85
C ALA A 306 -6.03 -9.88 12.94
N ILE A 307 -4.79 -9.38 12.80
CA ILE A 307 -3.72 -10.09 12.07
C ILE A 307 -3.41 -11.44 12.73
N HIS A 308 -3.38 -11.47 14.06
CA HIS A 308 -3.02 -12.65 14.86
C HIS A 308 -4.10 -13.72 14.93
N ARG A 309 -5.36 -13.38 14.61
CA ARG A 309 -6.55 -14.24 14.75
C ARG A 309 -7.20 -14.47 13.38
N VAL A 310 -6.50 -15.18 12.50
CA VAL A 310 -7.06 -15.57 11.20
C VAL A 310 -7.82 -16.88 11.31
N ASN A 311 -9.15 -16.80 11.28
CA ASN A 311 -9.98 -17.97 11.08
C ASN A 311 -10.01 -18.27 9.58
N VAL A 312 -9.34 -19.35 9.15
CA VAL A 312 -9.53 -19.85 7.79
C VAL A 312 -10.91 -20.50 7.75
N VAL A 313 -11.84 -19.91 6.99
CA VAL A 313 -12.98 -20.68 6.48
C VAL A 313 -12.39 -21.63 5.43
N PRO A 314 -12.46 -22.96 5.62
CA PRO A 314 -12.00 -23.88 4.59
C PRO A 314 -12.79 -23.61 3.31
N ARG A 315 -12.12 -23.52 2.16
CA ARG A 315 -12.82 -23.65 0.88
C ARG A 315 -13.53 -25.00 0.90
N MET A 316 -14.83 -25.02 0.59
CA MET A 316 -15.56 -26.24 0.28
C MET A 316 -14.99 -26.82 -1.00
N ASP A 317 -13.93 -27.62 -0.88
CA ASP A 317 -13.50 -28.61 -1.86
C ASP A 317 -12.33 -29.38 -1.23
N GLU A 318 -12.68 -30.25 -0.29
CA GLU A 318 -12.03 -31.53 -0.02
C GLU A 318 -12.72 -32.13 1.21
N GLY A 319 -13.49 -33.19 0.99
CA GLY A 319 -14.18 -33.93 2.02
C GLY A 319 -13.19 -34.62 2.96
N THR A 320 -12.78 -33.96 4.03
CA THR A 320 -12.25 -34.61 5.22
C THR A 320 -12.67 -33.85 6.48
N SER A 321 -13.56 -34.45 7.24
CA SER A 321 -13.95 -34.05 8.58
C SER A 321 -12.83 -34.36 9.59
N SER A 322 -12.04 -33.36 9.98
CA SER A 322 -11.42 -33.28 11.30
C SER A 322 -10.84 -31.89 11.61
N GLY A 323 -11.33 -31.24 12.68
CA GLY A 323 -10.70 -30.11 13.38
C GLY A 323 -10.54 -28.79 12.63
N GLN A 324 -11.22 -27.72 13.07
CA GLN A 324 -10.87 -26.33 12.71
C GLN A 324 -9.40 -26.05 13.05
N ALA A 325 -8.50 -26.16 12.07
CA ALA A 325 -7.12 -25.74 12.22
C ALA A 325 -7.08 -24.21 12.31
N ARG A 326 -7.05 -23.66 13.52
CA ARG A 326 -6.86 -22.22 13.73
C ARG A 326 -5.51 -21.82 13.14
N SER A 327 -5.55 -20.99 12.11
CA SER A 327 -4.34 -20.36 11.59
C SER A 327 -4.03 -19.09 12.40
N PHE A 328 -2.77 -18.70 12.45
CA PHE A 328 -2.39 -17.43 13.06
C PHE A 328 -1.46 -16.68 12.12
N GLY A 329 -1.69 -15.37 11.99
CA GLY A 329 -0.77 -14.46 11.32
C GLY A 329 0.30 -13.94 12.27
N ILE A 330 1.49 -13.67 11.73
CA ILE A 330 2.56 -12.90 12.37
C ILE A 330 3.00 -11.85 11.36
N HIS A 331 3.02 -10.58 11.76
CA HIS A 331 3.36 -9.45 10.88
C HIS A 331 4.86 -9.39 10.59
N LEU A 332 5.69 -9.66 11.60
CA LEU A 332 7.17 -9.72 11.58
C LEU A 332 7.91 -8.41 11.34
N ASP A 333 7.25 -7.34 10.91
CA ASP A 333 7.89 -6.04 10.66
C ASP A 333 7.09 -4.85 11.22
N ILE A 334 6.60 -5.00 12.46
CA ILE A 334 5.95 -3.90 13.18
C ILE A 334 7.02 -2.87 13.60
N LYS A 335 6.90 -1.65 13.07
CA LYS A 335 7.82 -0.53 13.34
C LYS A 335 7.12 0.81 13.02
N PRO A 336 7.60 1.95 13.53
CA PRO A 336 6.98 3.26 13.29
C PRO A 336 6.89 3.64 11.80
N ALA A 337 7.82 3.16 10.96
CA ALA A 337 7.77 3.39 9.51
C ALA A 337 6.62 2.65 8.81
N ASN A 338 6.12 1.56 9.42
CA ASN A 338 5.00 0.76 8.90
C ASN A 338 3.68 1.04 9.64
N ILE A 339 3.62 2.11 10.44
CA ILE A 339 2.37 2.64 10.99
C ILE A 339 2.15 3.98 10.30
N LEU A 340 1.08 4.10 9.52
CA LEU A 340 0.78 5.29 8.72
C LEU A 340 -0.19 6.23 9.45
N TYR A 341 -0.01 7.52 9.25
CA TYR A 341 -0.81 8.57 9.88
C TYR A 341 -1.78 9.23 8.88
N PHE A 342 -3.05 8.90 9.02
CA PHE A 342 -4.16 9.47 8.25
C PHE A 342 -4.69 10.71 8.97
N SER A 343 -3.98 11.82 8.81
CA SER A 343 -4.28 13.08 9.50
C SER A 343 -5.59 13.74 9.06
N GLN A 344 -6.10 13.39 7.88
CA GLN A 344 -7.37 13.91 7.36
C GLN A 344 -8.58 13.04 7.71
N GLU A 345 -8.38 11.85 8.28
CA GLU A 345 -9.47 10.96 8.70
C GLU A 345 -10.00 11.38 10.07
N THR A 346 -10.77 12.47 10.09
CA THR A 346 -11.15 13.14 11.33
C THR A 346 -12.51 12.73 11.90
N ALA A 347 -13.20 11.79 11.25
CA ALA A 347 -14.54 11.35 11.62
C ALA A 347 -14.60 10.77 13.04
N SER A 348 -13.60 10.00 13.44
CA SER A 348 -13.50 9.44 14.81
C SER A 348 -12.69 10.33 15.75
N HIS A 349 -11.64 10.98 15.24
CA HIS A 349 -10.74 11.80 16.05
C HIS A 349 -10.25 13.02 15.28
N PRO A 350 -10.26 14.24 15.85
CA PRO A 350 -9.82 15.45 15.16
C PRO A 350 -8.33 15.42 14.78
N LEU A 351 -7.54 14.61 15.49
CA LEU A 351 -6.12 14.38 15.24
C LEU A 351 -5.87 13.22 14.27
N GLY A 352 -6.87 12.74 13.53
CA GLY A 352 -6.70 11.63 12.58
C GLY A 352 -6.52 10.25 13.22
N VAL A 353 -6.09 9.29 12.41
CA VAL A 353 -6.00 7.86 12.78
C VAL A 353 -4.64 7.26 12.39
N LEU A 354 -4.10 6.38 13.23
CA LEU A 354 -2.88 5.60 12.95
C LEU A 354 -3.24 4.19 12.49
N LYS A 355 -2.68 3.73 11.36
CA LYS A 355 -3.01 2.42 10.77
C LYS A 355 -1.76 1.59 10.54
N ILE A 356 -1.79 0.30 10.91
CA ILE A 356 -0.72 -0.65 10.57
C ILE A 356 -0.76 -0.93 9.07
N ALA A 357 0.41 -0.93 8.45
CA ALA A 357 0.63 -1.11 7.01
C ALA A 357 1.79 -2.09 6.75
N ASP A 358 2.05 -2.33 5.46
CA ASP A 358 3.14 -3.15 4.91
C ASP A 358 3.13 -4.64 5.33
N PHE A 359 2.35 -5.42 4.59
CA PHE A 359 2.17 -6.85 4.86
C PHE A 359 3.18 -7.73 4.10
N GLY A 360 4.21 -7.15 3.45
CA GLY A 360 5.16 -7.90 2.62
C GLY A 360 5.92 -9.01 3.38
N LEU A 361 6.12 -8.84 4.68
CA LEU A 361 6.74 -9.83 5.56
C LEU A 361 5.75 -10.67 6.37
N THR A 362 4.44 -10.42 6.26
CA THR A 362 3.42 -11.15 7.02
C THR A 362 3.42 -12.64 6.63
N ARG A 363 3.28 -13.53 7.63
CA ARG A 363 3.23 -14.99 7.45
C ARG A 363 2.04 -15.57 8.20
N PHE A 364 1.35 -16.53 7.57
CA PHE A 364 0.27 -17.29 8.21
C PHE A 364 0.71 -18.73 8.42
N HIS A 365 0.49 -19.23 9.63
CA HIS A 365 0.90 -20.56 10.05
C HIS A 365 -0.33 -21.35 10.50
N SER A 366 -0.37 -22.65 10.18
CA SER A 366 -1.31 -23.56 10.81
C SER A 366 -0.77 -23.97 12.19
N GLN A 367 -1.64 -24.43 13.07
CA GLN A 367 -1.27 -24.89 14.41
C GLN A 367 -0.22 -26.03 14.39
N SER A 368 -0.12 -26.78 13.28
CA SER A 368 0.85 -27.85 13.05
C SER A 368 2.20 -27.37 12.48
N SER A 369 2.29 -26.17 11.90
CA SER A 369 3.54 -25.62 11.33
C SER A 369 4.28 -24.72 12.33
N ARG A 370 4.95 -25.30 13.32
CA ARG A 370 5.92 -24.54 14.15
C ARG A 370 7.22 -24.41 13.36
N THR A 371 7.42 -23.30 12.66
CA THR A 371 8.66 -23.07 11.90
C THR A 371 9.86 -22.86 12.83
N ARG A 372 10.80 -23.81 12.85
CA ARG A 372 12.22 -23.50 13.04
C ARG A 372 12.68 -22.78 11.78
N LYS A 373 12.95 -21.48 11.84
CA LYS A 373 13.65 -20.79 10.75
C LYS A 373 15.16 -20.93 10.97
N SER A 374 15.92 -21.07 9.89
CA SER A 374 17.37 -20.90 9.91
C SER A 374 17.71 -19.41 10.10
N ARG A 375 18.84 -19.14 10.76
CA ARG A 375 19.39 -17.79 11.06
C ARG A 375 19.33 -16.82 9.85
N GLY A 376 19.38 -17.31 8.61
CA GLY A 376 19.34 -16.50 7.38
C GLY A 376 18.03 -15.73 7.10
N SER A 377 16.88 -16.11 7.67
CA SER A 377 15.63 -15.32 7.50
C SER A 377 15.48 -14.20 8.53
N ALA A 378 16.26 -14.20 9.62
CA ALA A 378 16.18 -13.19 10.66
C ALA A 378 16.67 -11.82 10.15
N TYR A 379 17.57 -11.79 9.16
CA TYR A 379 18.14 -10.57 8.59
C TYR A 379 17.16 -9.65 7.82
N ARG A 380 15.89 -10.03 7.64
CA ARG A 380 14.92 -9.25 6.83
C ARG A 380 14.07 -8.24 7.61
N CYS A 381 14.05 -8.31 8.94
CA CYS A 381 13.24 -7.43 9.80
C CYS A 381 14.05 -6.23 10.30
N SER A 382 13.45 -5.09 10.65
CA SER A 382 14.20 -3.96 11.23
C SER A 382 14.75 -4.31 12.63
N GLN A 383 16.08 -4.26 12.82
CA GLN A 383 16.78 -4.71 14.05
C GLN A 383 16.25 -4.07 15.35
N GLN A 384 15.90 -2.78 15.32
CA GLN A 384 15.52 -1.99 16.50
C GLN A 384 14.23 -2.42 17.24
N TYR A 385 13.40 -3.24 16.61
CA TYR A 385 12.11 -3.69 17.16
C TYR A 385 12.02 -5.21 17.28
N ARG A 386 13.14 -5.91 17.06
CA ARG A 386 13.18 -7.37 17.20
C ARG A 386 13.17 -7.73 18.67
N SER A 387 12.54 -8.86 18.93
CA SER A 387 12.55 -9.47 20.25
C SER A 387 13.76 -10.38 20.40
N PRO A 388 14.21 -10.67 21.63
CA PRO A 388 15.37 -11.54 21.84
C PRO A 388 15.22 -12.90 21.15
N GLU A 389 14.04 -13.54 21.20
CA GLU A 389 13.82 -14.84 20.57
C GLU A 389 13.96 -14.83 19.03
N HIS A 390 13.82 -13.65 18.41
CA HIS A 390 14.01 -13.47 16.98
C HIS A 390 15.50 -13.60 16.58
N ASP A 391 16.40 -13.15 17.45
CA ASP A 391 17.83 -13.09 17.16
C ASP A 391 18.61 -14.31 17.70
N ILE A 392 18.15 -14.91 18.80
CA ILE A 392 18.78 -16.12 19.38
C ILE A 392 18.34 -17.42 18.65
N GLY A 393 17.51 -17.32 17.62
CA GLY A 393 17.14 -18.46 16.75
C GLY A 393 16.07 -19.41 17.32
N TYR A 394 15.25 -18.94 18.26
CA TYR A 394 14.15 -19.72 18.85
C TYR A 394 12.88 -19.71 17.99
N ILE A 395 11.84 -20.42 18.45
CA ILE A 395 10.55 -20.52 17.77
C ILE A 395 9.88 -19.14 17.74
N ILE A 396 9.81 -18.55 16.54
CA ILE A 396 9.10 -17.29 16.32
C ILE A 396 7.59 -17.52 16.51
N SER A 397 6.98 -16.67 17.33
CA SER A 397 5.55 -16.67 17.62
C SER A 397 4.98 -15.26 17.48
N ARG A 398 3.66 -15.12 17.57
CA ARG A 398 2.96 -13.82 17.65
C ARG A 398 3.53 -12.87 18.70
N LYS A 399 4.22 -13.38 19.73
CA LYS A 399 4.82 -12.56 20.78
C LYS A 399 5.89 -11.61 20.25
N VAL A 400 6.55 -11.91 19.13
CA VAL A 400 7.54 -11.00 18.52
C VAL A 400 6.89 -9.68 18.05
N ASP A 401 5.67 -9.73 17.54
CA ASP A 401 4.94 -8.51 17.15
C ASP A 401 4.47 -7.73 18.39
N ILE A 402 4.12 -8.42 19.48
CA ILE A 402 3.72 -7.80 20.75
C ILE A 402 4.91 -7.07 21.37
N TRP A 403 6.09 -7.67 21.32
CA TRP A 403 7.35 -7.04 21.73
C TRP A 403 7.60 -5.75 20.93
N ALA A 404 7.55 -5.84 19.60
CA ALA A 404 7.75 -4.70 18.72
C ALA A 404 6.76 -3.56 19.02
N LEU A 405 5.49 -3.88 19.27
CA LEU A 405 4.48 -2.88 19.65
C LEU A 405 4.79 -2.23 21.01
N GLY A 406 5.31 -3.00 21.98
CA GLY A 406 5.78 -2.48 23.26
C GLY A 406 6.93 -1.46 23.10
N CYS A 407 7.91 -1.78 22.25
CA CYS A 407 8.97 -0.84 21.89
C CYS A 407 8.41 0.46 21.30
N ILE A 408 7.46 0.37 20.37
CA ILE A 408 6.82 1.53 19.75
C ILE A 408 6.08 2.38 20.79
N PHE A 409 5.33 1.75 21.69
CA PHE A 409 4.60 2.49 22.73
C PHE A 409 5.54 3.19 23.70
N SER A 410 6.68 2.59 24.04
CA SER A 410 7.69 3.25 24.86
C SER A 410 8.22 4.53 24.18
N GLU A 411 8.55 4.48 22.88
CA GLU A 411 8.93 5.67 22.12
C GLU A 411 7.81 6.71 22.04
N LEU A 412 6.58 6.27 21.78
CA LEU A 412 5.42 7.14 21.62
C LEU A 412 5.14 7.90 22.92
N PHE A 413 5.21 7.23 24.07
CA PHE A 413 5.01 7.88 25.37
C PHE A 413 6.17 8.80 25.74
N THR A 414 7.42 8.42 25.43
CA THR A 414 8.56 9.33 25.59
C THR A 414 8.39 10.58 24.74
N TRP A 415 7.96 10.46 23.49
CA TRP A 415 7.68 11.60 22.62
C TRP A 415 6.52 12.46 23.14
N MET A 416 5.42 11.82 23.55
CA MET A 416 4.24 12.50 24.10
C MET A 416 4.60 13.33 25.34
N LEU A 417 5.36 12.76 26.28
CA LEU A 417 5.65 13.37 27.58
C LEU A 417 6.87 14.30 27.54
N LEU A 418 7.92 13.90 26.83
CA LEU A 418 9.26 14.50 26.90
C LEU A 418 9.75 15.08 25.57
N ARG A 419 8.90 15.09 24.54
CA ARG A 419 9.15 15.68 23.21
C ARG A 419 10.21 14.89 22.42
N ASN A 420 10.49 15.36 21.20
CA ASN A 420 11.31 14.62 20.22
C ASN A 420 12.77 14.40 20.68
N GLU A 421 13.40 15.37 21.36
CA GLU A 421 14.78 15.21 21.82
C GLU A 421 14.97 14.03 22.79
N ALA A 422 14.05 13.88 23.75
CA ALA A 422 14.10 12.79 24.71
C ALA A 422 13.84 11.44 24.04
N ARG A 423 12.92 11.41 23.07
CA ARG A 423 12.64 10.21 22.24
C ARG A 423 13.88 9.79 21.45
N GLU A 424 14.58 10.74 20.82
CA GLU A 424 15.79 10.40 20.06
C GLU A 424 16.91 9.91 20.97
N ARG A 425 17.13 10.53 22.14
CA ARG A 425 18.07 9.99 23.14
C ARG A 425 17.68 8.58 23.59
N PHE A 426 16.40 8.34 23.82
CA PHE A 426 15.87 7.01 24.19
C PHE A 426 16.10 5.97 23.08
N ARG A 427 15.91 6.35 21.82
CA ARG A 427 16.18 5.49 20.65
C ARG A 427 17.66 5.16 20.54
N GLN A 428 18.55 6.16 20.64
CA GLN A 428 20.00 5.94 20.59
C GLN A 428 20.48 5.04 21.73
N ALA A 429 19.94 5.25 22.95
CA ALA A 429 20.25 4.39 24.09
C ALA A 429 19.83 2.93 23.83
N ARG A 430 18.67 2.69 23.21
CA ARG A 430 18.28 1.33 22.81
C ARG A 430 19.22 0.76 21.75
N MET A 431 19.59 1.51 20.71
CA MET A 431 20.48 1.00 19.65
C MET A 431 21.88 0.61 20.15
N GLN A 432 22.37 1.27 21.20
CA GLN A 432 23.67 1.00 21.80
C GLN A 432 23.65 -0.22 22.75
N ASP A 433 22.47 -0.70 23.15
CA ASP A 433 22.36 -1.88 23.99
C ASP A 433 22.63 -3.14 23.16
N ALA A 434 23.49 -4.03 23.69
CA ALA A 434 23.94 -5.24 22.99
C ALA A 434 22.77 -6.15 22.55
N LEU A 435 21.63 -6.09 23.23
CA LEU A 435 20.43 -6.87 22.88
C LEU A 435 19.67 -6.33 21.68
N PHE A 436 19.91 -5.07 21.32
CA PHE A 436 19.20 -4.35 20.26
C PHE A 436 20.14 -3.92 19.12
N SER A 437 21.47 -3.94 19.33
CA SER A 437 22.49 -3.62 18.33
C SER A 437 22.64 -4.72 17.27
N GLY A 438 22.25 -5.96 17.60
CA GLY A 438 22.39 -7.13 16.73
C GLY A 438 23.82 -7.69 16.67
N ASP A 439 24.73 -7.19 17.52
CA ASP A 439 26.12 -7.66 17.66
C ASP A 439 26.19 -8.77 18.73
N TRP A 440 25.91 -10.01 18.31
CA TRP A 440 25.83 -11.17 19.22
C TRP A 440 27.17 -11.89 19.43
N ASP A 441 28.23 -11.49 18.72
CA ASP A 441 29.58 -12.06 18.88
C ASP A 441 30.13 -11.80 20.30
N CYS A 442 29.66 -10.73 20.94
CA CYS A 442 29.98 -10.39 22.33
C CYS A 442 29.17 -11.19 23.37
N ILE A 443 28.12 -11.89 22.96
CA ILE A 443 27.21 -12.65 23.84
C ILE A 443 27.53 -14.16 23.80
N GLU A 444 28.01 -14.70 22.66
CA GLU A 444 28.46 -16.11 22.57
C GLU A 444 29.65 -16.43 23.51
N ASN A 445 30.40 -15.43 23.99
CA ASN A 445 31.54 -15.62 24.89
C ASN A 445 31.24 -15.40 26.38
N GLY A 446 29.99 -15.13 26.77
CA GLY A 446 29.63 -14.86 28.17
C GLY A 446 28.18 -15.21 28.51
N PHE A 447 28.00 -16.28 29.28
CA PHE A 447 26.77 -16.69 29.97
C PHE A 447 25.50 -16.76 29.10
N GLU A 448 25.34 -17.88 28.37
CA GLU A 448 24.16 -18.25 27.56
C GLU A 448 22.81 -18.32 28.32
N ASN A 449 22.76 -18.07 29.63
CA ASN A 449 21.58 -18.38 30.46
C ASN A 449 20.87 -17.18 31.13
N ASP A 450 21.40 -15.95 31.06
CA ASP A 450 20.84 -14.78 31.78
C ASP A 450 20.72 -13.54 30.87
N ILE A 451 20.24 -13.71 29.64
CA ILE A 451 19.89 -12.56 28.78
C ILE A 451 18.48 -12.09 29.15
N GLU A 452 18.34 -11.53 30.34
CA GLU A 452 17.17 -10.72 30.69
C GLU A 452 17.33 -9.34 30.04
N ASP A 453 16.33 -8.91 29.26
CA ASP A 453 16.26 -7.53 28.80
C ASP A 453 15.98 -6.60 29.99
N ASN A 454 17.07 -6.17 30.62
CA ASN A 454 17.07 -5.23 31.72
C ASN A 454 17.28 -3.80 31.24
N PHE A 455 17.09 -3.49 29.94
CA PHE A 455 17.27 -2.13 29.40
C PHE A 455 16.47 -1.11 30.21
N PHE A 456 15.18 -1.35 30.40
CA PHE A 456 14.31 -0.43 31.13
C PHE A 456 14.71 -0.28 32.60
N GLN A 457 15.13 -1.36 33.25
CA GLN A 457 15.57 -1.33 34.64
C GLN A 457 16.90 -0.56 34.82
N ARG A 458 17.89 -0.86 33.97
CA ARG A 458 19.19 -0.15 33.94
C ARG A 458 19.00 1.34 33.65
N HIS A 459 18.10 1.70 32.75
CA HIS A 459 17.85 3.11 32.43
C HIS A 459 17.18 3.88 33.58
N VAL A 460 16.28 3.24 34.34
CA VAL A 460 15.72 3.80 35.57
C VAL A 460 16.80 4.00 36.64
N GLU A 461 17.69 3.03 36.81
CA GLU A 461 18.80 3.10 37.77
C GLU A 461 19.82 4.20 37.42
N ILE A 462 20.17 4.36 36.13
CA ILE A 462 21.07 5.42 35.64
C ILE A 462 20.47 6.81 35.91
N ILE A 463 19.17 7.01 35.65
CA ILE A 463 18.49 8.28 35.94
C ILE A 463 18.42 8.51 37.47
N GLY A 464 18.16 7.47 38.26
CA GLY A 464 18.18 7.53 39.72
C GLY A 464 19.54 7.90 40.29
N CYS A 465 20.62 7.35 39.73
CA CYS A 465 22.00 7.63 40.13
C CYS A 465 22.44 9.06 39.76
N ASN A 466 21.99 9.57 38.61
CA ASN A 466 22.23 10.96 38.20
C ASN A 466 21.45 11.99 39.05
N ARG A 467 20.23 11.67 39.49
CA ARG A 467 19.51 12.51 40.48
C ARG A 467 20.15 12.42 41.86
N GLY A 468 20.64 11.24 42.26
CA GLY A 468 21.38 11.05 43.51
C GLY A 468 22.65 11.91 43.57
N THR A 469 23.41 11.96 42.47
CA THR A 469 24.66 12.76 42.36
C THR A 469 24.42 14.27 42.27
N GLU A 470 23.30 14.74 41.71
CA GLU A 470 22.91 16.16 41.80
C GLU A 470 22.49 16.59 43.21
N VAL A 471 21.83 15.69 43.96
CA VAL A 471 21.43 15.95 45.35
C VAL A 471 22.64 15.93 46.28
N THR A 472 23.61 15.02 46.09
CA THR A 472 24.89 15.08 46.83
C THR A 472 25.74 16.28 46.44
N ARG A 473 25.82 16.68 45.16
CA ARG A 473 26.53 17.91 44.77
C ARG A 473 25.91 19.18 45.36
N LYS A 474 24.58 19.25 45.49
CA LYS A 474 23.89 20.37 46.17
C LYS A 474 24.02 20.33 47.71
N ALA A 475 24.22 19.15 48.29
CA ALA A 475 24.48 19.00 49.73
C ALA A 475 25.94 19.31 50.09
N GLU A 476 26.91 18.95 49.23
CA GLU A 476 28.34 19.22 49.43
C GLU A 476 28.72 20.70 49.21
N ALA A 477 27.92 21.45 48.43
CA ALA A 477 28.13 22.90 48.25
C ALA A 477 27.73 23.77 49.48
N LYS A 478 27.27 23.16 50.59
CA LYS A 478 26.78 23.88 51.79
C LYS A 478 27.63 23.70 53.06
N ILE A 479 28.81 23.09 52.97
CA ILE A 479 29.69 22.92 54.15
C ILE A 479 31.10 23.40 53.81
N PRO A 480 31.58 24.52 54.37
CA PRO A 480 32.98 24.91 54.23
C PRO A 480 33.83 24.16 55.27
N GLY A 481 34.79 23.39 54.79
CA GLY A 481 35.99 22.99 55.54
C GLY A 481 35.93 21.61 56.22
N SER A 482 36.61 20.62 55.62
CA SER A 482 37.66 19.83 56.31
C SER A 482 38.17 18.70 55.39
N ASN A 483 39.42 18.36 55.62
CA ASN A 483 40.29 17.55 54.76
C ASN A 483 39.91 16.06 54.65
N SER A 484 40.27 15.50 53.50
CA SER A 484 40.69 14.12 53.20
C SER A 484 40.35 12.98 54.19
N SER A 485 39.68 11.94 53.69
CA SER A 485 40.25 10.57 53.66
C SER A 485 39.31 9.56 52.98
N THR A 486 39.95 8.58 52.35
CA THR A 486 39.46 7.33 51.76
C THR A 486 38.29 6.67 52.48
N TYR A 487 37.21 6.34 51.74
CA TYR A 487 36.30 5.25 52.10
C TYR A 487 35.85 4.46 50.87
N SER A 488 36.20 3.17 50.87
CA SER A 488 35.70 2.17 49.94
C SER A 488 34.23 1.89 50.25
N ASN A 489 33.35 1.88 49.26
CA ASN A 489 31.98 1.40 49.44
C ASN A 489 31.73 0.13 48.63
N LYS A 490 31.85 -1.01 49.32
CA LYS A 490 31.13 -2.25 49.00
C LYS A 490 29.64 -1.98 49.17
N ILE A 491 28.87 -2.07 48.08
CA ILE A 491 27.41 -2.03 48.16
C ILE A 491 26.92 -3.44 48.53
N SER A 492 26.23 -3.53 49.67
CA SER A 492 25.56 -4.73 50.15
C SER A 492 24.42 -5.13 49.21
N GLN A 493 24.41 -6.39 48.78
CA GLN A 493 23.27 -7.03 48.15
C GLN A 493 22.08 -7.02 49.12
N ALA A 494 21.10 -6.14 48.90
CA ALA A 494 19.78 -6.28 49.49
C ALA A 494 19.07 -7.46 48.80
N GLN A 495 18.66 -8.47 49.57
CA GLN A 495 17.87 -9.60 49.09
C GLN A 495 16.54 -9.11 48.51
N ILE A 496 16.38 -9.25 47.19
CA ILE A 496 15.11 -9.02 46.49
C ILE A 496 14.32 -10.35 46.44
N PRO A 497 12.98 -10.36 46.65
CA PRO A 497 12.19 -11.58 46.65
C PRO A 497 12.18 -12.24 45.27
N ARG A 498 12.61 -13.50 45.19
CA ARG A 498 12.47 -14.34 44.00
C ARG A 498 10.99 -14.66 43.78
N LEU A 499 10.44 -14.26 42.62
CA LEU A 499 9.19 -14.82 42.11
C LEU A 499 9.41 -16.31 41.83
N LYS A 500 8.65 -17.18 42.51
CA LYS A 500 8.76 -18.64 42.35
C LYS A 500 8.35 -19.04 40.92
N PRO A 501 9.19 -19.80 40.18
CA PRO A 501 8.75 -20.42 38.94
C PRO A 501 7.80 -21.57 39.28
N SER A 502 6.53 -21.43 38.93
CA SER A 502 5.59 -22.54 38.96
C SER A 502 5.68 -23.35 37.68
N VAL A 503 5.81 -24.67 37.86
CA VAL A 503 5.57 -25.77 36.91
C VAL A 503 6.77 -26.21 36.05
N SER A 504 7.66 -26.98 36.67
CA SER A 504 8.49 -27.98 36.02
C SER A 504 7.85 -29.37 36.17
N GLN A 505 7.14 -29.84 35.13
CA GLN A 505 7.00 -31.28 34.87
C GLN A 505 7.61 -31.56 33.49
N VAL A 506 8.94 -31.67 33.48
CA VAL A 506 9.68 -32.25 32.37
C VAL A 506 9.58 -33.77 32.49
N ARG A 507 8.65 -34.40 31.77
CA ARG A 507 8.73 -35.84 31.49
C ARG A 507 9.89 -36.05 30.52
N LYS A 508 10.98 -36.60 31.04
CA LYS A 508 12.08 -37.20 30.27
C LYS A 508 11.49 -38.32 29.40
N TYR A 509 11.49 -38.16 28.08
CA TYR A 509 11.52 -39.30 27.17
C TYR A 509 12.96 -39.48 26.72
N ARG A 510 13.58 -40.55 27.21
CA ARG A 510 14.87 -41.07 26.74
C ARG A 510 14.57 -41.84 25.46
N VAL A 511 15.35 -41.55 24.42
CA VAL A 511 15.43 -42.29 23.16
C VAL A 511 15.93 -43.70 23.45
N ILE A 512 15.12 -44.72 23.15
CA ILE A 512 15.45 -45.88 22.30
C ILE A 512 14.20 -46.17 21.49
#